data_AF-A0A840EJP4-F1
#
_entry.id   AF-A0A840EJP4-F1
#
_cell.length_a   1.000
_cell.length_b   1.000
_cell.length_c   1.000
_cell.angle_alpha   90.00
_cell.angle_beta   90.00
_cell.angle_gamma   90.00
#
_symmetry.space_group_name_H-M   'P 1'
#
loop_
_entity.id
_entity.type
_entity.pdbx_description
1 polymer ?
#
loop_
_entity_poly.entity_id
_entity_poly.type
_entity_poly.pdbx_seq_one_letter_code
_entity_poly.pdbx_strand_id
1 'polypeptide(L)'
;MTQSQQQSYRLFIPGVVVLLYVFALDKTLLTSYKIIENSIGDERTIVYSTYVIIASIIGAIYMIFKVRFAVWDMYLPVVQRHIIHRLLTFAGRKYDSLYFADIKNVKKVMNVFYQLIDNDNSLTTRSNTVRLNGLVWTSIMDLAVISLVVFGVVFTYGLVTLNSDFVLWSYFPSLIALLCLITLPVITNSHIEAGDKQLDYIGQHMKNELTIKLNEIL
;
A
#
# COMPACT_ATOMS: atom_id res chain seq x y z
N MET A 1 16.78 2.33 -5.10
CA MET A 1 15.51 2.08 -5.81
C MET A 1 15.04 3.39 -6.41
N THR A 2 14.91 3.48 -7.73
CA THR A 2 14.41 4.69 -8.38
C THR A 2 12.91 4.87 -8.12
N GLN A 3 12.40 6.09 -8.30
CA GLN A 3 10.97 6.38 -8.17
C GLN A 3 10.14 5.61 -9.21
N SER A 4 10.66 5.44 -10.42
CA SER A 4 10.03 4.64 -11.47
C SER A 4 9.92 3.16 -11.08
N GLN A 5 10.99 2.58 -10.53
CA GLN A 5 10.97 1.20 -10.02
C GLN A 5 9.90 1.01 -8.93
N GLN A 6 9.80 1.95 -8.01
CA GLN A 6 8.78 1.89 -6.95
C GLN A 6 7.35 1.93 -7.52
N GLN A 7 7.09 2.76 -8.52
CA GLN A 7 5.79 2.83 -9.20
C GLN A 7 5.46 1.53 -9.93
N SER A 8 6.43 0.93 -10.63
CA SER A 8 6.26 -0.36 -11.30
C SER A 8 5.94 -1.48 -10.30
N TYR A 9 6.65 -1.55 -9.17
CA TYR A 9 6.36 -2.57 -8.15
C TYR A 9 4.98 -2.39 -7.51
N ARG A 10 4.56 -1.14 -7.24
CA ARG A 10 3.21 -0.86 -6.73
C ARG A 10 2.09 -1.25 -7.70
N LEU A 11 2.37 -1.30 -9.01
CA LEU A 11 1.44 -1.81 -10.01
C LEU A 11 1.41 -3.34 -10.04
N PHE A 12 2.58 -3.99 -9.93
CA PHE A 12 2.71 -5.44 -10.09
C PHE A 12 2.26 -6.24 -8.87
N ILE A 13 2.53 -5.74 -7.66
CA ILE A 13 2.24 -6.45 -6.40
C ILE A 13 0.75 -6.81 -6.24
N PRO A 14 -0.22 -5.90 -6.44
CA PRO A 14 -1.63 -6.25 -6.38
C PRO A 14 -2.01 -7.39 -7.34
N GLY A 15 -1.48 -7.36 -8.57
CA GLY A 15 -1.74 -8.40 -9.58
C GLY A 15 -1.20 -9.77 -9.16
N VAL A 16 0.03 -9.82 -8.63
CA VAL A 16 0.63 -11.07 -8.11
C VAL A 16 -0.20 -11.63 -6.95
N VAL A 17 -0.64 -10.79 -6.02
CA VAL A 17 -1.46 -11.23 -4.88
C VAL A 17 -2.78 -11.84 -5.36
N VAL A 18 -3.45 -11.21 -6.33
CA VAL A 18 -4.67 -11.77 -6.93
C VAL A 18 -4.40 -13.11 -7.59
N LEU A 19 -3.32 -13.23 -8.38
CA LEU A 19 -2.94 -14.50 -9.02
C LEU A 19 -2.67 -15.61 -8.01
N LEU A 20 -2.01 -15.30 -6.89
CA LEU A 20 -1.78 -16.26 -5.81
C LEU A 20 -3.10 -16.76 -5.21
N TYR A 21 -4.07 -15.86 -5.00
CA TYR A 21 -5.40 -16.26 -4.55
C TYR A 21 -6.14 -17.12 -5.56
N VAL A 22 -6.11 -16.75 -6.84
CA VAL A 22 -6.73 -17.54 -7.91
C VAL A 22 -6.13 -18.94 -7.97
N PHE A 23 -4.80 -19.07 -7.90
CA PHE A 23 -4.13 -20.38 -7.90
C PHE A 23 -4.43 -21.21 -6.65
N ALA A 24 -4.48 -20.57 -5.48
CA ALA A 24 -4.82 -21.25 -4.23
C ALA A 24 -6.27 -21.75 -4.23
N LEU A 25 -7.20 -20.97 -4.78
CA LEU A 25 -8.61 -21.32 -4.92
C LEU A 25 -8.85 -22.31 -6.06
N ASP A 26 -8.06 -22.29 -7.12
CA ASP A 26 -8.20 -23.21 -8.27
C ASP A 26 -7.95 -24.66 -7.85
N LYS A 27 -6.91 -24.92 -7.04
CA LYS A 27 -6.67 -26.28 -6.51
C LYS A 27 -7.83 -26.80 -5.66
N THR A 28 -8.58 -25.94 -4.98
CA THR A 28 -9.74 -26.35 -4.18
C THR A 28 -11.02 -26.43 -5.02
N LEU A 29 -11.23 -25.48 -5.95
CA LEU A 29 -12.34 -25.45 -6.90
C LEU A 29 -12.33 -26.62 -7.90
N LEU A 30 -11.18 -26.95 -8.49
CA LEU A 30 -11.06 -28.06 -9.44
C LEU A 30 -11.24 -29.43 -8.78
N THR A 31 -10.89 -29.57 -7.50
CA THR A 31 -11.12 -30.82 -6.76
C THR A 31 -12.63 -31.05 -6.54
N SER A 32 -13.42 -29.97 -6.39
CA SER A 32 -14.88 -30.02 -6.36
C SER A 32 -15.52 -30.18 -7.75
N TYR A 33 -14.82 -29.81 -8.83
CA TYR A 33 -15.26 -29.90 -10.23
C TYR A 33 -14.84 -31.19 -10.96
N LYS A 34 -14.65 -32.30 -10.23
CA LYS A 34 -14.48 -33.66 -10.79
C LYS A 34 -15.62 -34.15 -11.72
N ILE A 35 -16.59 -33.30 -12.03
CA ILE A 35 -17.67 -33.55 -12.98
C ILE A 35 -17.21 -33.31 -14.45
N ILE A 36 -16.10 -32.61 -14.69
CA ILE A 36 -15.62 -32.28 -16.06
C ILE A 36 -14.33 -33.06 -16.44
N GLU A 37 -13.86 -33.99 -15.61
CA GLU A 37 -12.56 -34.66 -15.83
C GLU A 37 -12.58 -35.76 -16.91
N ASN A 38 -13.75 -36.10 -17.48
CA ASN A 38 -13.86 -37.17 -18.48
C ASN A 38 -13.80 -36.74 -19.95
N SER A 39 -13.43 -35.49 -20.24
CA SER A 39 -13.41 -35.01 -21.63
C SER A 39 -12.29 -34.00 -21.85
N ILE A 40 -11.25 -34.46 -22.57
CA ILE A 40 -10.35 -33.68 -23.45
C ILE A 40 -9.10 -33.06 -22.78
N GLY A 41 -7.94 -33.55 -23.23
CA GLY A 41 -6.61 -33.32 -22.65
C GLY A 41 -5.86 -32.04 -23.08
N ASP A 42 -6.55 -30.95 -23.44
CA ASP A 42 -5.88 -29.70 -23.89
C ASP A 42 -6.50 -28.40 -23.33
N GLU A 43 -7.55 -28.50 -22.50
CA GLU A 43 -8.31 -27.31 -22.02
C GLU A 43 -7.66 -26.57 -20.84
N ARG A 44 -6.69 -27.17 -20.14
CA ARG A 44 -6.06 -26.55 -18.96
C ARG A 44 -5.38 -25.23 -19.30
N THR A 45 -4.70 -25.14 -20.45
CA THR A 45 -4.03 -23.92 -20.90
C THR A 45 -5.02 -22.78 -21.15
N ILE A 46 -6.19 -23.10 -21.71
CA ILE A 46 -7.26 -22.13 -21.99
C ILE A 46 -7.87 -21.62 -20.67
N VAL A 47 -8.15 -22.53 -19.74
CA VAL A 47 -8.67 -22.19 -18.40
C VAL A 47 -7.68 -21.30 -17.63
N TYR A 48 -6.39 -21.67 -17.58
CA TYR A 48 -5.37 -20.86 -16.93
C TYR A 48 -5.18 -19.48 -17.60
N SER A 49 -5.19 -19.42 -18.92
CA SER A 49 -5.10 -18.14 -19.63
C SER A 49 -6.30 -17.23 -19.34
N THR A 50 -7.50 -17.80 -19.22
CA THR A 50 -8.72 -17.08 -18.85
C THR A 50 -8.63 -16.52 -17.43
N TYR A 51 -8.12 -17.31 -16.48
CA TYR A 51 -7.88 -16.85 -15.11
C TYR A 51 -6.88 -15.72 -15.02
N VAL A 52 -5.78 -15.78 -15.78
CA VAL A 52 -4.80 -14.70 -15.84
C VAL A 52 -5.43 -13.43 -16.40
N ILE A 53 -6.28 -13.53 -17.43
CA ILE A 53 -6.99 -12.37 -18.01
C ILE A 53 -7.94 -11.75 -16.99
N ILE A 54 -8.77 -12.56 -16.31
CA ILE A 54 -9.73 -12.07 -15.29
C ILE A 54 -8.98 -11.44 -14.11
N ALA A 55 -7.94 -12.09 -13.59
CA ALA A 55 -7.09 -11.55 -12.52
C ALA A 55 -6.46 -10.22 -12.94
N SER A 56 -6.01 -10.10 -14.19
CA SER A 56 -5.44 -8.86 -14.73
C SER A 56 -6.48 -7.74 -14.81
N ILE A 57 -7.72 -8.06 -15.23
CA ILE A 57 -8.83 -7.09 -15.27
C ILE A 57 -9.18 -6.63 -13.86
N ILE A 58 -9.30 -7.54 -12.89
CA ILE A 58 -9.58 -7.21 -11.49
C ILE A 58 -8.45 -6.36 -10.89
N GLY A 59 -7.19 -6.71 -11.16
CA GLY A 59 -6.03 -5.92 -10.76
C GLY A 59 -6.04 -4.51 -11.37
N ALA A 60 -6.43 -4.37 -12.64
CA ALA A 60 -6.57 -3.07 -13.30
C ALA A 60 -7.70 -2.24 -12.67
N ILE A 61 -8.86 -2.86 -12.40
CA ILE A 61 -9.98 -2.22 -11.69
C ILE A 61 -9.52 -1.75 -10.29
N TYR A 62 -8.84 -2.60 -9.54
CA TYR A 62 -8.29 -2.27 -8.22
C TYR A 62 -7.43 -0.99 -8.26
N MET A 63 -6.56 -0.89 -9.27
CA MET A 63 -5.70 0.28 -9.49
C MET A 63 -6.49 1.54 -9.87
N ILE A 64 -7.50 1.41 -10.73
CA ILE A 64 -8.32 2.54 -11.20
C ILE A 64 -9.19 3.10 -10.08
N PHE A 65 -9.88 2.24 -9.34
CA PHE A 65 -10.79 2.66 -8.26
C PHE A 65 -10.06 3.13 -7.00
N LYS A 66 -8.73 3.00 -6.99
CA LYS A 66 -7.89 3.41 -5.86
C LYS A 66 -8.40 2.82 -4.54
N VAL A 67 -8.82 1.56 -4.56
CA VAL A 67 -9.49 0.89 -3.41
C VAL A 67 -8.63 0.92 -2.15
N ARG A 68 -7.29 0.97 -2.32
CA ARG A 68 -6.32 1.17 -1.23
C ARG A 68 -6.57 2.42 -0.37
N PHE A 69 -7.27 3.44 -0.87
CA PHE A 69 -7.43 4.72 -0.19
C PHE A 69 -8.14 4.58 1.16
N ALA A 70 -9.06 3.62 1.29
CA ALA A 70 -9.76 3.37 2.55
C ALA A 70 -8.81 3.07 3.73
N VAL A 71 -7.74 2.32 3.48
CA VAL A 71 -6.71 2.01 4.50
C VAL A 71 -5.67 3.12 4.54
N TRP A 72 -5.27 3.64 3.38
CA TRP A 72 -4.24 4.66 3.25
C TRP A 72 -4.60 5.96 3.99
N ASP A 73 -5.84 6.42 3.92
CA ASP A 73 -6.30 7.66 4.55
C ASP A 73 -6.27 7.60 6.09
N MET A 74 -6.21 6.42 6.68
CA MET A 74 -6.05 6.24 8.12
C MET A 74 -4.61 6.52 8.57
N TYR A 75 -3.61 6.07 7.81
CA TYR A 75 -2.21 6.10 8.24
C TYR A 75 -1.37 7.21 7.60
N LEU A 76 -1.68 7.64 6.36
CA LEU A 76 -0.95 8.72 5.71
C LEU A 76 -0.95 10.03 6.53
N PRO A 77 -2.07 10.49 7.10
CA PRO A 77 -2.07 11.71 7.91
C PRO A 77 -1.20 11.63 9.15
N VAL A 78 -1.01 10.43 9.72
CA VAL A 78 -0.10 10.23 10.87
C VAL A 78 1.33 10.54 10.46
N VAL A 79 1.79 9.95 9.35
CA VAL A 79 3.14 10.19 8.82
C VAL A 79 3.33 11.65 8.41
N GLN A 80 2.38 12.23 7.69
CA GLN A 80 2.48 13.62 7.24
C GLN A 80 2.52 14.61 8.41
N ARG A 81 1.65 14.43 9.41
CA ARG A 81 1.66 15.29 10.61
C ARG A 81 2.98 15.19 11.37
N HIS A 82 3.55 13.99 11.48
CA HIS A 82 4.86 13.81 12.11
C HIS A 82 5.96 14.59 11.39
N ILE A 83 6.04 14.45 10.06
CA ILE A 83 7.00 15.18 9.21
C ILE A 83 6.83 16.69 9.38
N ILE A 84 5.59 17.20 9.23
CA ILE A 84 5.29 18.63 9.33
C ILE A 84 5.66 19.15 10.71
N HIS A 85 5.26 18.45 11.77
CA HIS A 85 5.58 18.83 13.14
C HIS A 85 7.10 19.00 13.33
N ARG A 86 7.88 18.00 12.92
CA ARG A 86 9.35 18.03 13.02
C ARG A 86 9.98 19.17 12.23
N LEU A 87 9.53 19.41 10.99
CA LEU A 87 10.03 20.52 10.17
C LEU A 87 9.75 21.89 10.80
N LEU A 88 8.53 22.10 11.31
CA LEU A 88 8.18 23.34 12.00
C LEU A 88 9.01 23.52 13.28
N THR A 89 9.21 22.46 14.06
CA THR A 89 10.07 22.50 15.25
C THR A 89 11.49 22.92 14.91
N PHE A 90 12.08 22.39 13.83
CA PHE A 90 13.41 22.82 13.39
C PHE A 90 13.46 24.29 12.96
N ALA A 91 12.38 24.80 12.35
CA ALA A 91 12.24 26.21 12.00
C ALA A 91 11.79 27.11 13.17
N GLY A 92 11.64 26.57 14.38
CA GLY A 92 11.22 27.33 15.57
C GLY A 92 9.74 27.74 15.56
N ARG A 93 8.90 27.11 14.73
CA ARG A 93 7.46 27.37 14.63
C ARG A 93 6.66 26.30 15.39
N LYS A 94 5.49 26.69 15.91
CA LYS A 94 4.53 25.76 16.53
C LYS A 94 3.60 25.18 15.46
N TYR A 95 3.20 23.93 15.66
CA TYR A 95 2.19 23.29 14.81
C TYR A 95 0.79 23.86 15.16
N ASP A 96 0.09 24.38 14.16
CA ASP A 96 -1.29 24.86 14.28
C ASP A 96 -2.26 23.88 13.61
N SER A 97 -3.08 23.21 14.44
CA SER A 97 -4.03 22.21 13.96
C SER A 97 -5.13 22.77 13.06
N LEU A 98 -5.51 24.04 13.21
CA LEU A 98 -6.52 24.69 12.37
C LEU A 98 -5.93 25.03 11.01
N TYR A 99 -4.70 25.55 10.97
CA TYR A 99 -4.02 25.86 9.72
C TYR A 99 -3.76 24.60 8.88
N PHE A 100 -3.36 23.49 9.51
CA PHE A 100 -3.09 22.23 8.84
C PHE A 100 -4.31 21.32 8.66
N ALA A 101 -5.52 21.80 9.00
CA ALA A 101 -6.75 21.16 8.58
C ALA A 101 -6.98 21.29 7.06
N ASP A 102 -6.45 22.35 6.43
CA ASP A 102 -6.48 22.50 4.97
C ASP A 102 -5.38 21.67 4.30
N ILE A 103 -5.81 20.74 3.44
CA ILE A 103 -4.91 19.88 2.65
C ILE A 103 -3.95 20.67 1.76
N LYS A 104 -4.29 21.90 1.35
CA LYS A 104 -3.39 22.78 0.58
C LYS A 104 -2.17 23.16 1.41
N ASN A 105 -2.36 23.47 2.69
CA ASN A 105 -1.28 23.87 3.59
C ASN A 105 -0.36 22.69 3.92
N VAL A 106 -0.94 21.50 4.12
CA VAL A 106 -0.18 20.25 4.23
C VAL A 106 0.69 20.03 3.00
N LYS A 107 0.12 20.16 1.79
CA LYS A 107 0.86 19.99 0.52
C LYS A 107 2.02 20.98 0.37
N LYS A 108 1.83 22.25 0.74
CA LYS A 108 2.90 23.26 0.66
C LYS A 108 4.13 22.86 1.49
N VAL A 109 3.93 22.47 2.75
CA VAL A 109 5.03 22.06 3.63
C VAL A 109 5.68 20.75 3.16
N MET A 110 4.86 19.78 2.72
CA MET A 110 5.38 18.54 2.16
C MET A 110 6.21 18.76 0.88
N ASN A 111 5.85 19.75 0.04
CA ASN A 111 6.65 20.10 -1.13
C ASN A 111 8.02 20.63 -0.73
N VAL A 112 8.13 21.45 0.32
CA VAL A 112 9.42 21.92 0.85
C VAL A 112 10.27 20.72 1.31
N PHE A 113 9.66 19.77 2.03
CA PHE A 113 10.34 18.55 2.46
C PHE A 113 10.92 17.76 1.27
N TYR A 114 10.12 17.50 0.24
CA TYR A 114 10.59 16.75 -0.92
C TYR A 114 11.64 17.52 -1.72
N GLN A 115 11.51 18.84 -1.87
CA GLN A 115 12.53 19.66 -2.52
C GLN A 115 13.88 19.61 -1.80
N LEU A 116 13.90 19.57 -0.45
CA LEU A 116 15.15 19.44 0.29
C LEU A 116 15.79 18.07 0.09
N ILE A 117 14.97 17.01 0.04
CA ILE A 117 15.46 15.64 -0.22
C ILE A 117 15.99 15.49 -1.64
N ASP A 118 15.26 15.99 -2.64
CA ASP A 118 15.58 15.75 -4.04
C ASP A 118 16.81 16.55 -4.52
N ASN A 119 17.13 17.67 -3.86
CA ASN A 119 18.28 18.50 -4.21
C ASN A 119 19.58 18.14 -3.45
N ASP A 120 19.53 17.25 -2.46
CA ASP A 120 20.69 16.87 -1.66
C ASP A 120 21.12 15.40 -1.90
N ASN A 121 22.28 15.24 -2.55
CA ASN A 121 22.83 13.92 -2.87
C ASN A 121 23.13 13.06 -1.64
N SER A 122 23.44 13.66 -0.48
CA SER A 122 23.72 12.92 0.76
C SER A 122 22.48 12.24 1.34
N LEU A 123 21.29 12.74 0.98
CA LEU A 123 20.01 12.15 1.38
C LEU A 123 19.58 10.98 0.48
N THR A 124 20.27 10.74 -0.64
CA THR A 124 19.92 9.68 -1.62
C THR A 124 19.80 8.30 -0.96
N THR A 125 20.79 7.91 -0.16
CA THR A 125 20.78 6.60 0.51
C THR A 125 19.63 6.48 1.51
N ARG A 126 19.34 7.55 2.27
CA ARG A 126 18.23 7.58 3.23
C ARG A 126 16.87 7.57 2.51
N SER A 127 16.77 8.28 1.39
CA SER A 127 15.59 8.32 0.51
C SER A 127 15.30 6.93 -0.08
N ASN A 128 16.32 6.18 -0.50
CA ASN A 128 16.16 4.80 -0.95
C ASN A 128 15.56 3.90 0.14
N THR A 129 16.02 4.02 1.39
CA THR A 129 15.47 3.27 2.53
C THR A 129 14.00 3.63 2.79
N VAL A 130 13.67 4.93 2.80
CA VAL A 130 12.29 5.39 2.98
C VAL A 130 11.38 4.91 1.84
N ARG A 131 11.86 4.92 0.60
CA ARG A 131 11.13 4.38 -0.55
C ARG A 131 10.89 2.88 -0.43
N LEU A 132 11.87 2.11 0.02
CA LEU A 132 11.74 0.67 0.22
C LEU A 132 10.74 0.35 1.34
N ASN A 133 10.83 1.03 2.49
CA ASN A 133 9.83 0.92 3.56
C ASN A 133 8.44 1.34 3.07
N GLY A 134 8.38 2.43 2.30
CA GLY A 134 7.13 2.91 1.70
C GLY A 134 6.56 1.96 0.65
N LEU A 135 7.38 1.10 0.03
CA LEU A 135 6.90 0.02 -0.85
C LEU A 135 6.28 -1.09 0.00
N VAL A 136 7.01 -1.63 0.98
CA VAL A 136 6.51 -2.67 1.90
C VAL A 136 5.22 -2.25 2.58
N TRP A 137 5.17 -1.02 3.09
CA TRP A 137 3.99 -0.45 3.72
C TRP A 137 2.79 -0.43 2.77
N THR A 138 2.98 0.05 1.54
CA THR A 138 1.91 0.02 0.53
C THR A 138 1.50 -1.39 0.14
N SER A 139 2.46 -2.33 0.01
CA SER A 139 2.17 -3.73 -0.33
C SER A 139 1.30 -4.42 0.71
N ILE A 140 1.54 -4.13 1.99
CA ILE A 140 0.79 -4.74 3.09
C ILE A 140 -0.63 -4.17 3.17
N MET A 141 -0.82 -2.89 2.85
CA MET A 141 -2.17 -2.34 2.66
C MET A 141 -2.86 -2.99 1.46
N ASP A 142 -2.15 -3.16 0.34
CA ASP A 142 -2.71 -3.77 -0.86
C ASP A 142 -3.15 -5.23 -0.58
N LEU A 143 -2.30 -5.99 0.12
CA LEU A 143 -2.60 -7.34 0.59
C LEU A 143 -3.83 -7.34 1.51
N ALA A 144 -3.90 -6.48 2.52
CA ALA A 144 -5.04 -6.40 3.43
C ALA A 144 -6.37 -6.20 2.68
N VAL A 145 -6.40 -5.23 1.75
CA VAL A 145 -7.61 -4.89 1.00
C VAL A 145 -8.00 -6.02 0.04
N ILE A 146 -7.04 -6.58 -0.71
CA ILE A 146 -7.32 -7.69 -1.63
C ILE A 146 -7.83 -8.90 -0.85
N SER A 147 -7.20 -9.23 0.28
CA SER A 147 -7.64 -10.31 1.16
C SER A 147 -9.07 -10.10 1.67
N LEU A 148 -9.44 -8.88 2.07
CA LEU A 148 -10.83 -8.57 2.47
C LEU A 148 -11.83 -8.75 1.32
N VAL A 149 -11.46 -8.31 0.12
CA VAL A 149 -12.31 -8.48 -1.08
C VAL A 149 -12.49 -9.96 -1.41
N VAL A 150 -11.40 -10.73 -1.43
CA VAL A 150 -11.44 -12.18 -1.70
C VAL A 150 -12.26 -12.89 -0.63
N PHE A 151 -12.10 -12.54 0.66
CA PHE A 151 -12.94 -13.04 1.73
C PHE A 151 -14.42 -12.80 1.45
N GLY A 152 -14.81 -11.55 1.16
CA GLY A 152 -16.21 -11.21 0.86
C GLY A 152 -16.78 -12.02 -0.31
N VAL A 153 -16.04 -12.12 -1.41
CA VAL A 153 -16.48 -12.88 -2.59
C VAL A 153 -16.64 -14.37 -2.28
N VAL A 154 -15.63 -15.01 -1.68
CA VAL A 154 -15.64 -16.46 -1.40
C VAL A 154 -16.68 -16.82 -0.34
N PHE A 155 -16.80 -16.00 0.71
CA PHE A 155 -17.79 -16.19 1.77
C PHE A 155 -19.22 -16.07 1.22
N THR A 156 -19.53 -15.00 0.48
CA THR A 156 -20.85 -14.81 -0.13
C THR A 156 -21.19 -15.92 -1.12
N TYR A 157 -20.23 -16.36 -1.93
CA TYR A 157 -20.42 -17.50 -2.83
C TYR A 157 -20.76 -18.79 -2.07
N GLY A 158 -20.06 -19.08 -0.97
CA GLY A 158 -20.36 -20.22 -0.10
C GLY A 158 -21.76 -20.16 0.52
N LEU A 159 -22.21 -18.97 0.95
CA LEU A 159 -23.57 -18.79 1.47
C LEU A 159 -24.64 -18.99 0.39
N VAL A 160 -24.45 -18.40 -0.81
CA VAL A 160 -25.42 -18.51 -1.92
C VAL A 160 -25.53 -19.95 -2.44
N THR A 161 -24.41 -20.68 -2.48
CA THR A 161 -24.37 -22.08 -2.94
C THR A 161 -24.66 -23.09 -1.83
N LEU A 162 -24.89 -22.64 -0.59
CA LEU A 162 -25.04 -23.48 0.60
C LEU A 162 -23.89 -24.48 0.78
N ASN A 163 -22.69 -24.10 0.35
CA ASN A 163 -21.50 -24.95 0.40
C ASN A 163 -20.58 -24.50 1.54
N SER A 164 -20.52 -25.33 2.58
CA SER A 164 -19.73 -25.08 3.79
C SER A 164 -18.23 -25.02 3.54
N ASP A 165 -17.72 -25.67 2.49
CA ASP A 165 -16.29 -25.66 2.19
C ASP A 165 -15.87 -24.25 1.78
N PHE A 166 -16.62 -23.57 0.91
CA PHE A 166 -16.31 -22.19 0.53
C PHE A 166 -16.37 -21.24 1.71
N VAL A 167 -17.34 -21.43 2.62
CA VAL A 167 -17.41 -20.66 3.85
C VAL A 167 -16.14 -20.89 4.69
N LEU A 168 -15.70 -22.14 4.85
CA LEU A 168 -14.47 -22.47 5.57
C LEU A 168 -13.22 -21.88 4.89
N TRP A 169 -13.12 -21.99 3.57
CA TRP A 169 -11.99 -21.46 2.79
C TRP A 169 -11.89 -19.93 2.86
N SER A 170 -13.01 -19.23 3.05
CA SER A 170 -13.02 -17.79 3.23
C SER A 170 -12.28 -17.32 4.49
N TYR A 171 -12.11 -18.18 5.51
CA TYR A 171 -11.38 -17.79 6.73
C TYR A 171 -9.88 -17.57 6.48
N PHE A 172 -9.31 -18.20 5.43
CA PHE A 172 -7.90 -18.01 5.09
C PHE A 172 -7.59 -16.57 4.64
N PRO A 173 -8.27 -15.99 3.62
CA PRO A 173 -8.08 -14.59 3.27
C PRO A 173 -8.48 -13.65 4.42
N SER A 174 -9.50 -13.95 5.23
CA SER A 174 -9.83 -13.10 6.39
C SER A 174 -8.70 -13.06 7.43
N LEU A 175 -8.03 -14.19 7.67
CA LEU A 175 -6.88 -14.25 8.58
C LEU A 175 -5.70 -13.44 8.04
N ILE A 176 -5.40 -13.54 6.74
CA ILE A 176 -4.35 -12.73 6.11
C ILE A 176 -4.67 -11.24 6.24
N ALA A 177 -5.91 -10.84 5.96
CA ALA A 177 -6.34 -9.46 6.12
C ALA A 177 -6.13 -8.97 7.56
N LEU A 178 -6.55 -9.75 8.56
CA LEU A 178 -6.40 -9.42 9.97
C LEU A 178 -4.92 -9.24 10.36
N LEU A 179 -4.05 -10.16 9.95
CA LEU A 179 -2.61 -10.07 10.21
C LEU A 179 -2.00 -8.83 9.56
N CYS A 180 -2.41 -8.48 8.34
CA CYS A 180 -1.95 -7.26 7.68
C CYS A 180 -2.40 -6.01 8.46
N LEU A 181 -3.67 -5.94 8.86
CA LEU A 181 -4.20 -4.80 9.61
C LEU A 181 -3.52 -4.63 10.98
N ILE A 182 -3.20 -5.72 11.67
CA ILE A 182 -2.46 -5.70 12.95
C ILE A 182 -1.00 -5.24 12.77
N THR A 183 -0.37 -5.59 11.64
CA THR A 183 1.03 -5.22 11.38
C THR A 183 1.19 -3.80 10.84
N LEU A 184 0.14 -3.21 10.24
CA LEU A 184 0.20 -1.85 9.67
C LEU A 184 0.70 -0.77 10.63
N PRO A 185 0.28 -0.68 11.91
CA PRO A 185 0.84 0.29 12.85
C PRO A 185 2.36 0.13 13.04
N VAL A 186 2.86 -1.11 13.14
CA VAL A 186 4.28 -1.40 13.32
C VAL A 186 5.09 -0.92 12.12
N ILE A 187 4.60 -1.21 10.91
CA ILE A 187 5.27 -0.81 9.66
C ILE A 187 5.18 0.71 9.46
N THR A 188 4.07 1.33 9.88
CA THR A 188 3.92 2.80 9.86
C THR A 188 4.97 3.45 10.76
N ASN A 189 5.19 2.92 11.96
CA ASN A 189 6.23 3.40 12.87
C ASN A 189 7.63 3.22 12.26
N SER A 190 7.91 2.05 11.66
CA SER A 190 9.18 1.82 10.95
C SER A 190 9.39 2.77 9.76
N HIS A 191 8.30 3.15 9.08
CA HIS A 191 8.35 4.16 8.02
C HIS A 191 8.64 5.56 8.57
N ILE A 192 8.03 5.92 9.70
CA ILE A 192 8.31 7.17 10.42
C ILE A 192 9.77 7.23 10.87
N GLU A 193 10.31 6.17 11.49
CA GLU A 193 11.71 6.10 11.93
C GLU A 193 12.69 6.26 10.76
N ALA A 194 12.37 5.69 9.59
CA ALA A 194 13.17 5.88 8.39
C ALA A 194 13.12 7.34 7.90
N GLY A 195 11.95 7.97 7.96
CA GLY A 195 11.77 9.39 7.67
C GLY A 195 12.47 10.31 8.67
N ASP A 196 12.52 9.92 9.94
CA ASP A 196 13.21 10.68 10.99
C ASP A 196 14.70 10.81 10.73
N LYS A 197 15.33 9.78 10.16
CA LYS A 197 16.73 9.87 9.72
C LYS A 197 16.94 10.91 8.62
N GLN A 198 15.95 11.18 7.76
CA GLN A 198 16.02 12.27 6.79
C GLN A 198 15.80 13.62 7.47
N LEU A 199 14.82 13.69 8.38
CA LEU A 199 14.49 14.89 9.13
C LEU A 199 15.65 15.34 10.02
N ASP A 200 16.35 14.43 10.69
CA ASP A 200 17.52 14.74 11.51
C ASP A 200 18.65 15.36 10.67
N TYR A 201 18.87 14.86 9.44
CA TYR A 201 19.83 15.46 8.53
C TYR A 201 19.43 16.89 8.16
N ILE A 202 18.17 17.07 7.77
CA ILE A 202 17.63 18.39 7.40
C ILE A 202 17.77 19.36 8.57
N GLY A 203 17.43 18.93 9.79
CA GLY A 203 17.54 19.75 11.00
C GLY A 203 18.97 20.11 11.37
N GLN A 204 19.95 19.25 11.09
CA GLN A 204 21.36 19.48 11.42
C GLN A 204 22.11 20.29 10.34
N HIS A 205 21.81 20.04 9.06
CA HIS A 205 22.63 20.54 7.94
C HIS A 205 21.88 21.53 7.05
N MET A 206 20.55 21.48 7.00
CA MET A 206 19.73 22.28 6.08
C MET A 206 18.77 23.24 6.80
N LYS A 207 18.98 23.48 8.10
CA LYS A 207 18.07 24.27 8.95
C LYS A 207 17.79 25.68 8.40
N ASN A 208 18.82 26.37 7.92
CA ASN A 208 18.67 27.73 7.40
C ASN A 208 17.83 27.74 6.11
N GLU A 209 18.15 26.84 5.18
CA GLU A 209 17.38 26.70 3.93
C GLU A 209 15.93 26.30 4.20
N LEU A 210 15.70 25.36 5.12
CA LEU A 210 14.36 24.96 5.57
C LEU A 210 13.59 26.18 6.10
N THR A 211 14.20 26.98 6.97
CA THR A 211 13.55 28.14 7.59
C THR A 211 13.17 29.19 6.55
N ILE A 212 14.06 29.48 5.60
CA ILE A 212 13.80 30.40 4.49
C ILE A 212 12.61 29.93 3.68
N LYS A 213 12.64 28.67 3.20
CA LYS A 213 11.55 28.11 2.37
C LYS A 213 10.22 28.07 3.10
N LEU A 214 10.21 27.76 4.40
CA LEU A 214 8.97 27.77 5.18
C LEU A 214 8.40 29.18 5.37
N ASN A 215 9.24 30.21 5.53
CA ASN A 215 8.78 31.59 5.65
C ASN A 215 8.14 32.14 4.38
N GLU A 216 8.51 31.62 3.20
CA GLU A 216 7.92 32.01 1.92
C GLU A 216 6.49 31.48 1.73
N ILE A 217 6.13 30.39 2.43
CA ILE A 217 4.86 29.68 2.22
C ILE A 217 3.89 29.72 3.41
N LEU A 218 4.37 30.15 4.60
CA LEU A 218 3.64 30.23 5.88
C LEU A 218 3.58 31.67 6.42
#